data_AF-A0A1E7G7S5-F1
#
_entry.id   AF-A0A1E7G7S5-F1
#
_cell.length_a   1.000
_cell.length_b   1.000
_cell.length_c   1.000
_cell.angle_alpha   90.00
_cell.angle_beta   90.00
_cell.angle_gamma   90.00
#
_symmetry.space_group_name_H-M   'P 1'
#
loop_
_entity.id
_entity.type
_entity.pdbx_description
1 polymer ?
#
loop_
_entity_poly.entity_id
_entity_poly.type
_entity_poly.pdbx_seq_one_letter_code
_entity_poly.pdbx_strand_id
1 'polypeptide(L)' 'MYVYWKAKKYPHVKFGRDRGDGILEVPNPLTLKWVLPYYFNLTEKQATYAMFLLTSFFCILGILVPGRV' A
#
# COMPACT_ATOMS: atom_id res chain seq x y z
N MET A 1 8.58 -13.95 6.64
CA MET A 1 8.91 -12.65 5.99
C MET A 1 10.40 -12.34 6.00
N TYR A 2 11.12 -12.49 7.13
CA TYR A 2 12.55 -12.17 7.24
C TYR A 2 13.46 -12.88 6.21
N VAL A 3 13.26 -14.19 6.00
CA VAL A 3 14.04 -14.97 5.02
C VAL A 3 13.84 -14.45 3.58
N TYR A 4 12.59 -14.17 3.20
CA TYR A 4 12.26 -13.59 1.90
C TYR A 4 12.85 -12.18 1.71
N TRP A 5 12.82 -11.35 2.76
CA TRP A 5 13.46 -10.03 2.76
C TRP A 5 14.97 -10.10 2.56
N LYS A 6 15.62 -11.02 3.26
CA LYS A 6 17.07 -11.25 3.17
C LYS A 6 17.46 -11.74 1.77
N ALA A 7 16.66 -12.60 1.17
CA ALA A 7 16.89 -13.11 -0.19
C ALA A 7 16.73 -12.02 -1.26
N LYS A 8 15.69 -11.17 -1.17
CA LYS A 8 15.43 -10.06 -2.10
C LYS A 8 16.32 -8.83 -1.89
N LYS A 9 17.18 -8.81 -0.85
CA LYS A 9 18.04 -7.67 -0.47
C LYS A 9 17.26 -6.36 -0.30
N TYR A 10 16.05 -6.42 0.25
CA TYR A 10 15.28 -5.20 0.50
C TYR A 10 15.97 -4.33 1.57
N PRO A 11 15.98 -3.00 1.40
CA PRO A 11 16.57 -2.10 2.37
C PRO A 11 15.78 -2.15 3.69
N HIS A 12 16.48 -2.07 4.82
CA HIS A 12 15.90 -2.13 6.17
C HIS A 12 15.18 -0.84 6.59
N VAL A 13 14.50 -0.19 5.64
CA VAL A 13 13.76 1.05 5.87
C VAL A 13 12.29 0.71 6.07
N LYS A 14 11.74 1.10 7.22
CA LYS A 14 10.33 0.84 7.57
C LYS A 14 9.37 1.83 6.91
N PHE A 15 9.84 3.05 6.63
CA PHE A 15 9.03 4.14 6.09
C PHE A 15 9.44 4.47 4.67
N GLY A 16 8.46 4.88 3.87
CA GLY A 16 8.74 5.59 2.62
C GLY A 16 9.28 6.98 2.91
N ARG A 17 9.86 7.61 1.89
CA ARG A 17 10.35 8.99 1.95
C ARG A 17 9.69 9.81 0.86
N ASP A 18 9.62 11.11 1.06
CA ASP A 18 9.35 12.02 -0.04
C ASP A 18 10.58 12.07 -0.95
N ARG A 19 10.36 11.94 -2.25
CA ARG A 19 11.39 12.08 -3.28
C ARG A 19 11.88 13.52 -3.43
N GLY A 20 11.13 14.49 -2.91
CA GLY A 20 11.38 15.94 -3.02
C GLY A 20 10.37 16.64 -3.92
N ASP A 21 9.68 15.91 -4.78
CA ASP A 21 8.63 16.41 -5.69
C ASP A 21 7.21 16.13 -5.16
N GLY A 22 7.08 15.70 -3.91
CA GLY A 22 5.81 15.27 -3.29
C GLY A 22 5.37 13.85 -3.66
N ILE A 23 6.20 13.13 -4.43
CA ILE A 23 6.01 11.72 -4.76
C ILE A 23 6.56 10.85 -3.63
N LEU A 24 5.75 9.88 -3.21
CA LEU A 24 6.07 8.94 -2.15
C LEU A 24 6.96 7.81 -2.70
N GLU A 25 8.24 7.82 -2.33
CA GLU A 25 9.19 6.75 -2.63
C GLU A 25 9.16 5.67 -1.55
N VAL A 26 9.01 4.42 -1.96
CA VAL A 26 8.72 3.32 -1.03
C VAL A 26 9.75 2.19 -1.18
N PRO A 27 10.27 1.64 -0.08
CA PRO A 27 11.43 0.75 -0.13
C PRO A 27 11.11 -0.65 -0.67
N ASN A 28 9.86 -1.10 -0.55
CA ASN A 28 9.42 -2.43 -0.97
C ASN A 28 7.88 -2.51 -1.08
N PRO A 29 7.33 -3.42 -1.91
CA PRO A 29 5.88 -3.56 -2.09
C PRO A 29 5.24 -4.58 -1.14
N LEU A 30 5.82 -4.85 0.05
CA LEU A 30 5.38 -6.02 0.85
C LEU A 30 4.09 -5.82 1.64
N THR A 31 3.66 -4.58 1.85
CA THR A 31 2.37 -4.29 2.46
C THR A 31 1.44 -3.67 1.44
N LEU A 32 0.15 -3.95 1.52
CA LEU A 32 -0.86 -3.50 0.55
C LEU A 32 -0.78 -2.00 0.24
N LYS A 33 -0.63 -1.16 1.27
CA LYS A 33 -0.47 0.29 1.12
C LYS A 33 0.72 0.73 0.27
N TRP A 34 1.75 -0.10 0.17
CA TRP A 34 2.97 0.17 -0.58
C TRP A 34 2.95 -0.38 -2.00
N VAL A 35 2.00 -1.25 -2.35
CA VAL A 35 1.95 -1.86 -3.68
C VAL A 35 1.79 -0.81 -4.76
N LEU A 36 0.79 0.06 -4.63
CA LEU A 36 0.50 1.15 -5.57
C LEU A 36 1.68 2.13 -5.77
N PRO A 37 2.20 2.78 -4.70
CA PRO A 37 3.30 3.72 -4.84
C PRO A 37 4.65 3.06 -5.18
N TYR A 38 4.79 1.73 -5.07
CA TYR A 38 6.02 1.04 -5.51
C TYR A 38 6.10 0.89 -7.02
N TYR A 39 4.96 0.73 -7.71
CA TYR A 39 4.91 0.55 -9.17
C TYR A 39 4.58 1.85 -9.92
N PHE A 40 3.99 2.84 -9.25
CA PHE A 40 3.56 4.10 -9.85
C PHE A 40 4.02 5.31 -9.03
N ASN A 41 4.33 6.42 -9.71
CA ASN A 41 4.66 7.68 -9.06
C ASN A 41 3.38 8.31 -8.50
N LEU A 42 3.13 8.10 -7.20
CA LEU A 42 1.95 8.61 -6.51
C LEU A 42 2.36 9.50 -5.35
N THR A 43 1.58 10.56 -5.13
CA THR A 43 1.66 11.36 -3.92
C THR A 43 1.08 10.61 -2.72
N GLU A 44 1.45 11.01 -1.51
CA GLU A 44 0.89 10.44 -0.28
C GLU A 44 -0.65 10.54 -0.23
N LYS A 45 -1.21 11.68 -0.68
CA LYS A 45 -2.66 11.89 -0.74
C LYS A 45 -3.34 10.90 -1.70
N GLN A 46 -2.76 10.70 -2.89
CA GLN A 46 -3.31 9.76 -3.87
C GLN A 46 -3.26 8.31 -3.35
N ALA A 47 -2.13 7.89 -2.78
CA ALA A 47 -2.00 6.57 -2.19
C ALA A 47 -3.00 6.35 -1.04
N THR A 48 -3.20 7.38 -0.21
CA THR A 48 -4.16 7.35 0.91
C THR A 48 -5.61 7.25 0.40
N TYR A 49 -5.99 8.06 -0.58
CA TYR A 49 -7.33 7.96 -1.18
C TYR A 49 -7.58 6.61 -1.84
N ALA A 50 -6.58 6.02 -2.50
CA ALA A 50 -6.72 4.68 -3.05
C ALA A 50 -7.02 3.63 -1.96
N MET A 51 -6.39 3.74 -0.78
CA MET A 51 -6.68 2.84 0.35
C MET A 51 -8.06 3.07 0.94
N PHE A 52 -8.52 4.33 1.03
CA PHE A 52 -9.88 4.63 1.44
C PHE A 52 -10.90 4.07 0.45
N LEU A 53 -10.72 4.28 -0.86
CA LEU A 53 -11.62 3.73 -1.89
C LEU A 53 -11.69 2.21 -1.83
N LEU A 54 -10.54 1.54 -1.69
CA LEU A 54 -10.48 0.09 -1.53
C LEU A 54 -11.25 -0.38 -0.28
N THR A 55 -11.06 0.32 0.85
CA THR A 55 -11.74 0.01 2.10
C THR A 55 -13.24 0.22 1.98
N SER A 56 -13.66 1.38 1.45
CA SER A 56 -15.07 1.71 1.22
C SER A 56 -15.74 0.69 0.31
N PHE A 57 -15.07 0.23 -0.75
CA PHE A 57 -15.58 -0.82 -1.61
C PHE A 57 -15.88 -2.10 -0.83
N PHE A 58 -14.93 -2.60 -0.01
CA PHE A 58 -15.17 -3.78 0.81
C PHE A 58 -16.21 -3.56 1.90
N CYS A 59 -16.29 -2.37 2.50
CA CYS A 59 -17.34 -2.04 3.45
C CYS A 59 -18.73 -2.08 2.80
N ILE A 60 -18.89 -1.51 1.60
CA ILE A 60 -20.15 -1.56 0.85
C ILE A 60 -20.48 -3.01 0.49
N LEU A 61 -19.51 -3.78 0.00
CA LEU A 61 -19.72 -5.20 -0.28
C LEU A 61 -20.14 -5.99 0.97
N GLY A 62 -19.56 -5.69 2.14
CA GLY A 62 -19.93 -6.33 3.40
C GLY A 62 -21.37 -6.05 3.83
N ILE A 63 -21.94 -4.90 3.44
CA ILE A 63 -23.36 -4.58 3.65
C ILE A 63 -24.24 -5.32 2.63
N LEU A 64 -23.81 -5.36 1.36
CA LEU A 64 -24.60 -5.91 0.26
C LEU A 64 -24.58 -7.44 0.18
N VAL A 65 -23.52 -8.07 0.65
CA VAL A 65 -23.37 -9.52 0.69
C VAL A 65 -23.80 -9.98 2.08
N PRO A 66 -25.05 -10.46 2.27
CA PRO A 66 -25.47 -10.96 3.57
C PRO A 66 -24.55 -12.10 3.97
N GLY A 67 -23.90 -11.94 5.12
CA GLY A 67 -23.19 -13.03 5.78
C GLY A 67 -24.21 -14.12 6.05
N ARG A 68 -24.11 -15.21 5.30
CA ARG A 68 -24.95 -16.40 5.48
C ARG A 68 -24.85 -16.82 6.96
N VAL A 69 -25.97 -16.74 7.67
CA VAL A 69 -26.20 -17.39 8.98
C VAL A 69 -26.50 -18.86 8.73
#